data_AF-I0LC30-F1
#
_entry.id   AF-I0LC30-F1
#
_cell.length_a   1.000
_cell.length_b   1.000
_cell.length_c   1.000
_cell.angle_alpha   90.00
_cell.angle_beta   90.00
_cell.angle_gamma   90.00
#
_symmetry.space_group_name_H-M   'P 1'
#
loop_
_entity.id
_entity.type
_entity.pdbx_description
1 polymer ?
#
loop_
_entity_poly.entity_id
_entity_poly.type
_entity_poly.pdbx_seq_one_letter_code
_entity_poly.pdbx_strand_id
1 'polypeptide(L)'
;MCRGGRRRSGSAGRDHASHRSRRNSGELDQRICQGGQLEAARKRARAHGGLPVRAAADRAHAGIKPDRPEWARSAAAPNRNQGKPVTPKTILTIAGSDSGGGAGIQADLKVFAALGAYGTSVLTAVTAQNTRGVDAVLPLPPRTVTEQLDSVLADFTVRAVKTGMLGTPAVADVVAQAARDGRLPQLVVDPVLVATSGHRLGVVGAVERLLPYARVATPNCAEAAAITGRPVDDLAGMVVAAEALAAGGPEHVVVTGGDLGGDEAVDVLHGGGVTTLLRGPRVDTRHTHGTGCSFSAAIAVRLALGDPVPAAVGAAKEYVLRALSGARSWELGAGRGPLDHFGWSA
;
A
#
# COMPACT_ATOMS: atom_id res chain seq x y z
N MET A 1 -20.11 53.86 36.76
CA MET A 1 -19.92 55.32 36.56
C MET A 1 -18.73 55.48 35.63
N CYS A 2 -18.70 56.17 34.49
CA CYS A 2 -19.60 57.07 33.77
C CYS A 2 -19.21 57.05 32.27
N ARG A 3 -20.22 57.11 31.38
CA ARG A 3 -20.39 57.92 30.14
C ARG A 3 -19.15 58.12 29.23
N GLY A 4 -19.19 57.91 27.91
CA GLY A 4 -20.27 58.12 26.94
C GLY A 4 -19.85 59.23 25.96
N GLY A 5 -19.95 58.99 24.64
CA GLY A 5 -19.65 60.02 23.63
C GLY A 5 -19.96 59.57 22.20
N ARG A 6 -21.18 59.88 21.74
CA ARG A 6 -21.68 59.73 20.36
C ARG A 6 -21.32 60.95 19.50
N ARG A 7 -21.23 60.77 18.17
CA ARG A 7 -22.02 61.42 17.07
C ARG A 7 -21.25 61.27 15.74
N ARG A 8 -21.85 60.70 14.68
CA ARG A 8 -22.68 61.31 13.59
C ARG A 8 -21.89 62.39 12.84
N SER A 9 -21.85 62.50 11.50
CA SER A 9 -22.85 62.30 10.43
C SER A 9 -22.15 62.58 9.08
N GLY A 10 -22.49 61.91 7.98
CA GLY A 10 -23.32 62.48 6.90
C GLY A 10 -22.65 62.17 5.55
N SER A 11 -23.29 61.44 4.64
CA SER A 11 -24.09 61.95 3.48
C SER A 11 -23.21 62.51 2.35
N ALA A 12 -23.43 62.33 1.05
CA ALA A 12 -24.39 61.62 0.20
C ALA A 12 -23.98 61.91 -1.26
N GLY A 13 -24.56 61.18 -2.24
CA GLY A 13 -24.61 61.56 -3.66
C GLY A 13 -23.70 60.69 -4.54
N ARG A 14 -24.18 59.68 -5.28
CA ARG A 14 -25.13 59.61 -6.41
C ARG A 14 -24.59 60.14 -7.75
N ASP A 15 -24.89 59.32 -8.77
CA ASP A 15 -25.08 59.57 -10.21
C ASP A 15 -23.97 59.01 -11.10
N HIS A 16 -24.21 58.49 -12.30
CA HIS A 16 -25.30 57.75 -12.96
C HIS A 16 -24.76 57.38 -14.37
N ALA A 17 -25.49 56.56 -15.13
CA ALA A 17 -25.31 56.22 -16.56
C ALA A 17 -24.23 55.17 -16.90
N SER A 18 -24.54 53.91 -17.26
CA SER A 18 -25.33 53.36 -18.39
C SER A 18 -24.53 53.20 -19.69
N HIS A 19 -24.33 51.96 -20.12
CA HIS A 19 -24.54 51.57 -21.51
C HIS A 19 -24.99 50.10 -21.63
N ARG A 20 -26.23 49.95 -22.12
CA ARG A 20 -26.83 48.72 -22.67
C ARG A 20 -26.26 48.42 -24.05
N SER A 21 -26.28 47.13 -24.45
CA SER A 21 -26.62 46.60 -25.79
C SER A 21 -25.92 45.23 -25.96
N ARG A 22 -26.52 44.13 -26.43
CA ARG A 22 -27.82 43.79 -27.00
C ARG A 22 -27.93 42.25 -26.98
N ARG A 23 -29.12 41.73 -26.66
CA ARG A 23 -29.56 40.39 -27.09
C ARG A 23 -29.79 40.42 -28.61
N ASN A 24 -29.55 39.31 -29.29
CA ASN A 24 -30.40 38.96 -30.41
C ASN A 24 -30.75 37.47 -30.38
N SER A 25 -32.01 37.24 -30.66
CA SER A 25 -32.78 36.01 -30.65
C SER A 25 -33.24 35.71 -32.08
N GLY A 26 -33.46 34.43 -32.38
CA GLY A 26 -34.14 33.90 -33.56
C GLY A 26 -33.92 32.39 -33.56
N GLU A 27 -34.78 31.56 -32.96
CA GLU A 27 -36.14 31.12 -33.35
C GLU A 27 -36.21 30.38 -34.70
N LEU A 28 -36.62 29.09 -34.58
CA LEU A 28 -37.51 28.28 -35.43
C LEU A 28 -37.11 28.06 -36.92
N ASP A 29 -37.35 26.90 -37.57
CA ASP A 29 -38.50 26.01 -37.51
C ASP A 29 -38.23 24.64 -38.20
N GLN A 30 -39.18 23.74 -38.02
CA GLN A 30 -39.37 22.33 -38.38
C GLN A 30 -39.28 21.93 -39.88
N ARG A 31 -39.08 20.61 -40.13
CA ARG A 31 -39.82 19.66 -41.03
C ARG A 31 -39.00 18.36 -41.18
N ILE A 32 -39.42 17.19 -40.70
CA ILE A 32 -40.40 16.21 -41.23
C ILE A 32 -40.14 15.76 -42.68
N CYS A 33 -39.81 14.48 -42.85
CA CYS A 33 -40.26 13.49 -43.87
C CYS A 33 -39.62 12.13 -43.48
N GLN A 34 -40.33 11.19 -42.83
CA GLN A 34 -41.22 10.13 -43.38
C GLN A 34 -40.58 9.08 -44.31
N GLY A 35 -40.83 7.80 -43.96
CA GLY A 35 -40.79 6.61 -44.84
C GLY A 35 -39.61 5.67 -44.55
N GLY A 36 -39.77 4.40 -44.18
CA GLY A 36 -40.94 3.54 -44.21
C GLY A 36 -40.74 2.23 -43.42
N GLN A 37 -41.88 1.57 -43.21
CA GLN A 37 -42.13 0.33 -42.47
C GLN A 37 -41.69 -0.93 -43.25
N LEU A 38 -41.53 -2.05 -42.53
CA LEU A 38 -42.13 -3.40 -42.76
C LEU A 38 -41.26 -4.46 -42.01
N GLU A 39 -41.61 -4.98 -40.84
CA GLU A 39 -42.68 -5.94 -40.46
C GLU A 39 -42.42 -7.42 -40.84
N ALA A 40 -42.41 -8.28 -39.79
CA ALA A 40 -42.69 -9.74 -39.73
C ALA A 40 -41.75 -10.72 -40.50
N ALA A 41 -41.55 -12.00 -40.15
CA ALA A 41 -42.37 -12.95 -39.41
C ALA A 41 -41.55 -14.13 -38.83
N ARG A 42 -42.12 -14.78 -37.80
CA ARG A 42 -41.71 -16.04 -37.19
C ARG A 42 -42.17 -17.27 -38.00
N LYS A 43 -41.53 -18.43 -37.72
CA LYS A 43 -42.02 -19.83 -37.62
C LYS A 43 -41.69 -20.85 -38.74
N ARG A 44 -41.08 -21.96 -38.27
CA ARG A 44 -41.40 -23.41 -38.51
C ARG A 44 -41.09 -23.97 -39.92
N ALA A 45 -40.80 -25.24 -40.15
CA ALA A 45 -40.50 -26.44 -39.36
C ALA A 45 -39.99 -27.55 -40.32
N ARG A 46 -39.20 -28.47 -39.77
CA ARG A 46 -39.04 -29.92 -40.04
C ARG A 46 -39.64 -30.56 -41.30
N ALA A 47 -38.80 -31.37 -41.96
CA ALA A 47 -39.09 -32.71 -42.54
C ALA A 47 -37.74 -33.27 -43.07
N HIS A 48 -37.35 -34.55 -43.11
CA HIS A 48 -38.03 -35.85 -43.06
C HIS A 48 -37.01 -36.99 -42.82
N GLY A 49 -37.50 -38.13 -42.30
CA GLY A 49 -36.97 -39.49 -42.49
C GLY A 49 -36.00 -39.97 -41.39
N GLY A 50 -36.13 -41.12 -40.74
CA GLY A 50 -36.98 -42.31 -40.90
C GLY A 50 -36.24 -43.48 -40.21
N LEU A 51 -36.94 -44.22 -39.34
CA LEU A 51 -36.50 -45.40 -38.54
C LEU A 51 -36.17 -46.63 -39.44
N PRO A 52 -35.52 -47.75 -38.98
CA PRO A 52 -35.74 -48.41 -37.68
C PRO A 52 -34.57 -49.15 -36.99
N VAL A 53 -34.90 -49.65 -35.80
CA VAL A 53 -34.14 -50.42 -34.81
C VAL A 53 -33.77 -51.83 -35.28
N ARG A 54 -32.53 -52.28 -35.03
CA ARG A 54 -32.20 -53.69 -34.73
C ARG A 54 -31.04 -53.78 -33.73
N ALA A 55 -31.23 -54.64 -32.73
CA ALA A 55 -30.26 -55.00 -31.71
C ALA A 55 -29.17 -55.95 -32.24
N ALA A 56 -27.93 -55.77 -31.77
CA ALA A 56 -26.94 -56.83 -31.66
C ALA A 56 -25.92 -56.44 -30.59
N ALA A 57 -25.68 -57.37 -29.66
CA ALA A 57 -24.66 -57.31 -28.63
C ALA A 57 -23.24 -57.31 -29.23
N ASP A 58 -22.30 -56.61 -28.59
CA ASP A 58 -21.11 -57.21 -27.95
C ASP A 58 -19.94 -56.22 -27.80
N ARG A 59 -19.24 -56.40 -26.66
CA ARG A 59 -17.81 -56.06 -26.37
C ARG A 59 -17.45 -54.64 -25.95
N ALA A 60 -17.28 -54.52 -24.63
CA ALA A 60 -16.09 -53.99 -23.96
C ALA A 60 -15.36 -52.81 -24.61
N HIS A 61 -15.64 -51.59 -24.13
CA HIS A 61 -14.65 -50.51 -24.09
C HIS A 61 -14.48 -50.07 -22.64
N ALA A 62 -13.37 -50.51 -22.05
CA ALA A 62 -12.83 -49.98 -20.83
C ALA A 62 -12.67 -48.46 -21.00
N GLY A 63 -13.39 -47.69 -20.17
CA GLY A 63 -13.25 -46.25 -20.12
C GLY A 63 -11.84 -45.88 -19.67
N ILE A 64 -11.00 -45.49 -20.63
CA ILE A 64 -9.78 -44.75 -20.39
C ILE A 64 -10.21 -43.42 -19.77
N LYS A 65 -10.07 -43.28 -18.45
CA LYS A 65 -10.12 -41.98 -17.80
C LYS A 65 -9.00 -41.13 -18.41
N PRO A 66 -9.26 -39.88 -18.85
CA PRO A 66 -8.18 -39.06 -19.37
C PRO A 66 -7.15 -38.86 -18.26
N ASP A 67 -5.90 -39.26 -18.56
CA ASP A 67 -4.76 -39.02 -17.69
C ASP A 67 -4.71 -37.53 -17.38
N ARG A 68 -4.69 -37.20 -16.07
CA ARG A 68 -4.42 -35.83 -15.65
C ARG A 68 -3.04 -35.43 -16.18
N PRO A 69 -2.89 -34.23 -16.77
CA PRO A 69 -1.62 -33.76 -17.29
C PRO A 69 -0.56 -33.72 -16.19
N GLU A 70 0.70 -33.96 -16.57
CA GLU A 70 1.82 -34.23 -15.67
C GLU A 70 2.10 -33.11 -14.66
N TRP A 71 1.70 -31.87 -14.96
CA TRP A 71 1.77 -30.72 -14.03
C TRP A 71 0.79 -30.82 -12.84
N ALA A 72 -0.29 -31.59 -12.97
CA ALA A 72 -1.28 -31.81 -11.90
C ALA A 72 -0.89 -32.93 -10.91
N ARG A 73 0.30 -33.55 -11.08
CA ARG A 73 0.88 -34.54 -10.15
C ARG A 73 1.89 -33.93 -9.17
N SER A 74 2.18 -32.62 -9.27
CA SER A 74 3.10 -31.90 -8.38
C SER A 74 2.39 -30.96 -7.38
N ALA A 75 1.15 -31.27 -7.01
CA ALA A 75 0.50 -30.68 -5.83
C ALA A 75 0.53 -31.70 -4.70
N ALA A 76 1.21 -31.34 -3.60
CA ALA A 76 1.48 -32.13 -2.40
C ALA A 76 2.63 -33.16 -2.51
N ALA A 77 3.87 -32.67 -2.65
CA ALA A 77 4.97 -33.35 -1.98
C ALA A 77 4.67 -33.33 -0.47
N PRO A 78 4.62 -34.48 0.24
CA PRO A 78 4.42 -34.49 1.68
C PRO A 78 5.56 -33.71 2.32
N ASN A 79 5.18 -32.67 3.08
CA ASN A 79 6.08 -31.84 3.86
C ASN A 79 7.03 -32.75 4.65
N ARG A 80 8.34 -32.72 4.32
CA ARG A 80 9.39 -33.52 4.98
C ARG A 80 9.54 -33.20 6.49
N ASN A 81 8.77 -32.26 7.01
CA ASN A 81 8.74 -31.83 8.41
C ASN A 81 7.56 -32.39 9.24
N GLN A 82 6.88 -33.45 8.78
CA GLN A 82 5.89 -34.12 9.63
C GLN A 82 6.53 -34.62 10.94
N GLY A 83 6.30 -33.91 12.05
CA GLY A 83 6.65 -34.36 13.40
C GLY A 83 7.45 -33.38 14.27
N LYS A 84 7.95 -32.26 13.75
CA LYS A 84 8.55 -31.20 14.60
C LYS A 84 7.65 -29.96 14.62
N PRO A 85 7.32 -29.39 15.79
CA PRO A 85 6.67 -28.09 15.87
C PRO A 85 7.53 -27.05 15.14
N VAL A 86 7.05 -26.51 14.03
CA VAL A 86 7.68 -25.36 13.37
C VAL A 86 7.07 -24.12 14.01
N THR A 87 7.84 -23.42 14.84
CA THR A 87 7.41 -22.13 15.38
C THR A 87 7.82 -21.03 14.39
N PRO A 88 6.87 -20.34 13.73
CA PRO A 88 7.20 -19.23 12.84
C PRO A 88 7.89 -18.09 13.60
N LYS A 89 8.67 -17.27 12.90
CA LYS A 89 9.24 -16.05 13.50
C LYS A 89 8.12 -15.06 13.78
N THR A 90 8.09 -14.51 14.99
CA THR A 90 7.10 -13.48 15.36
C THR A 90 7.62 -12.10 15.01
N ILE A 91 6.82 -11.33 14.28
CA ILE A 91 7.10 -9.95 13.86
C ILE A 91 6.03 -9.06 14.46
N LEU A 92 6.43 -7.86 14.89
CA LEU A 92 5.50 -6.84 15.38
C LEU A 92 5.42 -5.69 14.38
N THR A 93 4.21 -5.29 14.00
CA THR A 93 3.98 -3.98 13.39
C THR A 93 3.40 -2.99 14.42
N ILE A 94 3.88 -1.75 14.40
CA ILE A 94 3.34 -0.62 15.15
C ILE A 94 2.88 0.43 14.13
N ALA A 95 1.60 0.44 13.77
CA ALA A 95 1.10 1.27 12.69
C ALA A 95 -0.41 1.55 12.82
N GLY A 96 -0.93 2.42 11.96
CA GLY A 96 -2.37 2.64 11.85
C GLY A 96 -3.09 1.53 11.07
N SER A 97 -4.38 1.39 11.34
CA SER A 97 -5.30 0.50 10.61
C SER A 97 -5.89 1.21 9.40
N ASP A 98 -5.71 0.61 8.22
CA ASP A 98 -6.36 0.99 6.96
C ASP A 98 -7.62 0.11 6.75
N SER A 99 -8.81 0.72 6.81
CA SER A 99 -10.07 -0.01 6.57
C SER A 99 -10.20 -0.59 5.16
N GLY A 100 -9.48 -0.05 4.17
CA GLY A 100 -9.42 -0.59 2.81
C GLY A 100 -8.52 -1.83 2.70
N GLY A 101 -7.71 -2.10 3.72
CA GLY A 101 -6.86 -3.28 3.83
C GLY A 101 -5.69 -3.34 2.86
N GLY A 102 -5.35 -2.22 2.20
CA GLY A 102 -4.27 -2.15 1.22
C GLY A 102 -2.94 -1.69 1.80
N ALA A 103 -2.96 -0.94 2.90
CA ALA A 103 -1.79 -0.44 3.63
C ALA A 103 -1.93 -0.70 5.14
N GLY A 104 -1.14 0.01 5.97
CA GLY A 104 -1.23 -0.05 7.43
C GLY A 104 -0.95 -1.45 8.00
N ILE A 105 -1.47 -1.72 9.19
CA ILE A 105 -1.30 -3.05 9.82
C ILE A 105 -1.88 -4.18 8.96
N GLN A 106 -2.87 -3.92 8.11
CA GLN A 106 -3.46 -4.92 7.24
C GLN A 106 -2.48 -5.39 6.18
N ALA A 107 -1.77 -4.47 5.53
CA ALA A 107 -0.70 -4.83 4.61
C ALA A 107 0.43 -5.56 5.34
N ASP A 108 0.87 -5.02 6.48
CA ASP A 108 1.97 -5.59 7.26
C ASP A 108 1.69 -7.04 7.66
N LEU A 109 0.52 -7.32 8.25
CA LEU A 109 0.12 -8.67 8.66
C LEU A 109 -0.04 -9.63 7.46
N LYS A 110 -0.51 -9.13 6.30
CA LYS A 110 -0.58 -9.93 5.06
C LYS A 110 0.81 -10.28 4.55
N VAL A 111 1.75 -9.33 4.55
CA VAL A 111 3.15 -9.59 4.16
C VAL A 111 3.79 -10.60 5.12
N PHE A 112 3.60 -10.42 6.43
CA PHE A 112 4.12 -11.36 7.43
C PHE A 112 3.60 -12.78 7.17
N ALA A 113 2.29 -12.94 6.96
CA ALA A 113 1.69 -14.22 6.64
C ALA A 113 2.18 -14.79 5.30
N ALA A 114 2.25 -13.97 4.25
CA ALA A 114 2.70 -14.38 2.92
C ALA A 114 4.15 -14.87 2.90
N LEU A 115 4.99 -14.36 3.80
CA LEU A 115 6.40 -14.74 3.96
C LEU A 115 6.62 -15.79 5.08
N GLY A 116 5.56 -16.40 5.61
CA GLY A 116 5.63 -17.50 6.57
C GLY A 116 5.97 -17.09 8.02
N ALA A 117 5.78 -15.82 8.36
CA ALA A 117 5.98 -15.27 9.70
C ALA A 117 4.64 -15.13 10.45
N TYR A 118 4.70 -15.12 11.79
CA TYR A 118 3.57 -14.82 12.64
C TYR A 118 3.53 -13.32 12.94
N GLY A 119 2.43 -12.67 12.58
CA GLY A 119 2.25 -11.24 12.76
C GLY A 119 1.55 -10.88 14.06
N THR A 120 2.13 -9.95 14.82
CA THR A 120 1.48 -9.24 15.92
C THR A 120 1.37 -7.75 15.56
N SER A 121 0.45 -7.03 16.19
CA SER A 121 0.21 -5.62 15.87
C SER A 121 -0.10 -4.78 17.10
N VAL A 122 0.41 -3.56 17.11
CA VAL A 122 0.04 -2.48 18.01
C VAL A 122 -0.54 -1.35 17.16
N LEU A 123 -1.80 -1.01 17.38
CA LEU A 123 -2.46 0.03 16.60
C LEU A 123 -2.10 1.41 17.16
N THR A 124 -1.81 2.36 16.27
CA THR A 124 -1.55 3.77 16.61
C THR A 124 -2.73 4.68 16.28
N ALA A 125 -3.52 4.32 15.27
CA ALA A 125 -4.71 5.02 14.82
C ALA A 125 -5.61 4.08 14.02
N VAL A 126 -6.88 4.47 13.86
CA VAL A 126 -7.82 3.84 12.93
C VAL A 126 -8.17 4.85 11.86
N THR A 127 -8.07 4.48 10.57
CA THR A 127 -8.50 5.35 9.47
C THR A 127 -9.77 4.82 8.82
N ALA A 128 -10.68 5.74 8.49
CA ALA A 128 -11.72 5.50 7.49
C ALA A 128 -11.07 5.80 6.14
N GLN A 129 -10.57 4.75 5.49
CA GLN A 129 -9.73 4.82 4.30
C GLN A 129 -10.17 3.80 3.26
N ASN A 130 -10.02 4.17 2.00
CA ASN A 130 -10.33 3.34 0.85
C ASN A 130 -9.39 3.68 -0.32
N THR A 131 -9.54 3.01 -1.46
CA THR A 131 -8.68 3.23 -2.65
C THR A 131 -8.69 4.65 -3.22
N ARG A 132 -9.66 5.50 -2.84
CA ARG A 132 -9.79 6.89 -3.30
C ARG A 132 -9.16 7.88 -2.33
N GLY A 133 -8.95 7.51 -1.08
CA GLY A 133 -8.29 8.36 -0.09
C GLY A 133 -8.66 8.04 1.36
N VAL A 134 -8.39 9.03 2.22
CA VAL A 134 -8.62 8.98 3.67
C VAL A 134 -9.73 9.97 4.01
N ASP A 135 -10.84 9.46 4.53
CA ASP A 135 -12.01 10.24 4.92
C ASP A 135 -11.92 10.71 6.37
N ALA A 136 -11.33 9.90 7.25
CA ALA A 136 -11.11 10.24 8.66
C ALA A 136 -9.91 9.51 9.27
N VAL A 137 -9.30 10.12 10.27
CA VAL A 137 -8.25 9.54 11.11
C VAL A 137 -8.63 9.69 12.57
N LEU A 138 -8.67 8.58 13.29
CA LEU A 138 -8.86 8.54 14.74
C LEU A 138 -7.58 8.04 15.42
N PRO A 139 -6.73 8.93 15.95
CA PRO A 139 -5.57 8.55 16.74
C PRO A 139 -5.98 7.80 18.01
N LEU A 140 -5.25 6.75 18.37
CA LEU A 140 -5.45 6.07 19.64
C LEU A 140 -4.71 6.82 20.77
N PRO A 141 -5.25 6.82 22.00
CA PRO A 141 -4.57 7.40 23.15
C PRO A 141 -3.18 6.75 23.36
N PRO A 142 -2.12 7.50 23.69
CA PRO A 142 -0.78 6.95 23.93
C PRO A 142 -0.77 5.82 24.98
N ARG A 143 -1.59 5.95 26.04
CA ARG A 143 -1.79 4.90 27.05
C ARG A 143 -2.25 3.57 26.43
N THR A 144 -3.19 3.61 25.49
CA THR A 144 -3.68 2.42 24.79
C THR A 144 -2.62 1.82 23.87
N VAL A 145 -1.74 2.63 23.28
CA VAL A 145 -0.59 2.14 22.51
C VAL A 145 0.41 1.42 23.43
N THR A 146 0.72 2.01 24.59
CA THR A 146 1.57 1.38 25.62
C THR A 146 1.01 0.04 26.09
N GLU A 147 -0.28 0.00 26.46
CA GLU A 147 -0.93 -1.23 26.94
C GLU A 147 -0.88 -2.37 25.90
N GLN A 148 -1.13 -2.07 24.62
CA GLN A 148 -0.98 -3.06 23.54
C GLN A 148 0.47 -3.53 23.40
N LEU A 149 1.43 -2.59 23.40
CA LEU A 149 2.85 -2.89 23.23
C LEU A 149 3.37 -3.76 24.37
N ASP A 150 3.02 -3.42 25.61
CA ASP A 150 3.38 -4.20 26.80
C ASP A 150 2.74 -5.59 26.77
N SER A 151 1.47 -5.70 26.37
CA SER A 151 0.78 -6.99 26.25
C SER A 151 1.46 -7.91 25.22
N VAL A 152 1.88 -7.38 24.07
CA VAL A 152 2.55 -8.20 23.04
C VAL A 152 3.96 -8.59 23.49
N LEU A 153 4.75 -7.62 23.97
CA LEU A 153 6.14 -7.87 24.33
C LEU A 153 6.31 -8.71 25.60
N ALA A 154 5.30 -8.78 26.47
CA ALA A 154 5.32 -9.65 27.65
C ALA A 154 5.06 -11.13 27.32
N ASP A 155 4.38 -11.42 26.21
CA ASP A 155 3.95 -12.79 25.83
C ASP A 155 4.77 -13.37 24.67
N PHE A 156 5.04 -12.56 23.63
CA PHE A 156 5.65 -13.03 22.40
C PHE A 156 7.16 -12.76 22.33
N THR A 157 7.92 -13.75 21.85
CA THR A 157 9.32 -13.52 21.43
C THR A 157 9.37 -12.84 20.07
N VAL A 158 9.21 -11.52 20.04
CA VAL A 158 9.32 -10.70 18.83
C VAL A 158 10.76 -10.69 18.30
N ARG A 159 10.93 -10.93 17.00
CA ARG A 159 12.25 -11.02 16.33
C ARG A 159 12.60 -9.82 15.48
N ALA A 160 11.60 -9.11 14.99
CA ALA A 160 11.75 -7.82 14.34
C ALA A 160 10.51 -6.95 14.57
N VAL A 161 10.71 -5.64 14.51
CA VAL A 161 9.64 -4.65 14.64
C VAL A 161 9.63 -3.77 13.40
N LYS A 162 8.46 -3.48 12.87
CA LYS A 162 8.25 -2.45 11.85
C LYS A 162 7.36 -1.35 12.41
N THR A 163 7.75 -0.09 12.26
CA THR A 163 6.86 1.06 12.54
C THR A 163 6.35 1.61 11.23
N GLY A 164 5.05 1.93 11.16
CA GLY A 164 4.45 2.71 10.07
C GLY A 164 3.91 4.05 10.58
N MET A 165 2.73 4.46 10.12
CA MET A 165 2.08 5.69 10.61
C MET A 165 1.94 5.68 12.15
N LEU A 166 2.51 6.69 12.81
CA LEU A 166 2.44 6.87 14.28
C LEU A 166 1.32 7.82 14.72
N GLY A 167 0.77 8.62 13.80
CA GLY A 167 -0.35 9.53 14.04
C GLY A 167 0.00 10.80 14.81
N THR A 168 0.48 10.69 16.06
CA THR A 168 0.75 11.86 16.93
C THR A 168 2.14 11.84 17.55
N PRO A 169 2.71 13.02 17.91
CA PRO A 169 3.98 13.08 18.64
C PRO A 169 3.99 12.27 19.94
N ALA A 170 2.89 12.27 20.69
CA ALA A 170 2.80 11.54 21.95
C ALA A 170 2.84 10.01 21.76
N VAL A 171 2.26 9.50 20.67
CA VAL A 171 2.40 8.08 20.30
C VAL A 171 3.84 7.78 19.87
N ALA A 172 4.47 8.69 19.11
CA ALA A 172 5.86 8.54 18.72
C ALA A 172 6.81 8.51 19.92
N ASP A 173 6.53 9.30 20.96
CA ASP A 173 7.30 9.28 22.22
C ASP A 173 7.23 7.92 22.93
N VAL A 174 6.05 7.27 22.95
CA VAL A 174 5.89 5.91 23.49
C VAL A 174 6.75 4.91 22.74
N VAL A 175 6.70 4.93 21.40
CA VAL A 175 7.45 3.98 20.56
C VAL A 175 8.95 4.25 20.64
N ALA A 176 9.37 5.52 20.65
CA ALA A 176 10.77 5.91 20.78
C ALA A 176 11.34 5.54 22.15
N GLN A 177 10.54 5.65 23.21
CA GLN A 177 10.95 5.18 24.54
C GLN A 177 11.19 3.67 24.54
N ALA A 178 10.29 2.88 23.96
CA ALA A 178 10.49 1.43 23.84
C ALA A 178 11.73 1.06 22.99
N ALA A 179 11.99 1.82 21.92
CA ALA A 179 13.18 1.65 21.11
C ALA A 179 14.47 1.94 21.91
N ARG A 180 14.48 3.05 22.66
CA ARG A 180 15.58 3.45 23.54
C ARG A 180 15.87 2.42 24.63
N ASP A 181 14.82 1.81 25.17
CA ASP A 181 14.93 0.77 26.20
C ASP A 181 15.36 -0.59 25.62
N GLY A 182 15.68 -0.66 24.31
CA GLY A 182 16.13 -1.89 23.66
C GLY A 182 15.04 -2.93 23.46
N ARG A 183 13.76 -2.55 23.60
CA ARG A 183 12.61 -3.47 23.54
C ARG A 183 12.18 -3.80 22.11
N LEU A 184 12.69 -3.09 21.10
CA LEU A 184 12.30 -3.23 19.69
C LEU A 184 13.46 -3.79 18.85
N PRO A 185 13.61 -5.13 18.73
CA PRO A 185 14.69 -5.73 17.96
C PRO A 185 14.53 -5.48 16.46
N GLN A 186 15.65 -5.36 15.74
CA GLN A 186 15.70 -5.23 14.26
C GLN A 186 14.69 -4.19 13.73
N LEU A 187 14.66 -3.01 14.37
CA LEU A 187 13.65 -2.00 14.11
C LEU A 187 13.74 -1.45 12.67
N VAL A 188 12.69 -1.68 11.88
CA VAL A 188 12.48 -1.08 10.56
C VAL A 188 11.55 0.13 10.70
N VAL A 189 12.03 1.30 10.33
CA VAL A 189 11.27 2.55 10.41
C VAL A 189 10.79 2.97 9.03
N ASP A 190 9.49 2.83 8.79
CA ASP A 190 8.78 3.40 7.64
C ASP A 190 8.18 4.77 8.04
N PRO A 191 8.70 5.90 7.52
CA PRO A 191 8.33 7.23 8.01
C PRO A 191 6.84 7.59 7.90
N VAL A 192 6.17 7.11 6.84
CA VAL A 192 4.74 7.34 6.51
C VAL A 192 4.26 8.74 6.90
N LEU A 193 4.81 9.77 6.25
CA LEU A 193 4.44 11.17 6.54
C LEU A 193 3.15 11.58 5.83
N VAL A 194 2.88 10.99 4.67
CA VAL A 194 1.74 11.32 3.79
C VAL A 194 1.18 10.02 3.20
N ALA A 195 -0.15 9.91 3.15
CA ALA A 195 -0.83 8.81 2.48
C ALA A 195 -0.53 8.81 0.98
N THR A 196 -0.62 7.66 0.32
CA THR A 196 -0.56 7.57 -1.16
C THR A 196 -1.61 8.46 -1.85
N SER A 197 -2.70 8.81 -1.15
CA SER A 197 -3.73 9.75 -1.61
C SER A 197 -3.45 11.23 -1.29
N GLY A 198 -2.30 11.56 -0.68
CA GLY A 198 -1.87 12.93 -0.38
C GLY A 198 -2.27 13.48 1.00
N HIS A 199 -2.95 12.70 1.85
CA HIS A 199 -3.36 13.15 3.19
C HIS A 199 -2.17 13.12 4.17
N ARG A 200 -1.95 14.16 4.97
CA ARG A 200 -0.86 14.16 5.98
C ARG A 200 -1.20 13.17 7.11
N LEU A 201 -0.31 12.22 7.35
CA LEU A 201 -0.50 11.12 8.30
C LEU A 201 0.44 11.18 9.50
N GLY A 202 1.51 11.97 9.40
CA GLY A 202 2.50 12.13 10.45
C GLY A 202 3.21 13.46 10.41
N VAL A 203 4.16 13.62 11.33
CA VAL A 203 5.05 14.77 11.41
C VAL A 203 6.49 14.30 11.45
N VAL A 204 7.39 15.04 10.79
CA VAL A 204 8.82 14.69 10.69
C VAL A 204 9.43 14.41 12.06
N GLY A 205 9.16 15.29 13.04
CA GLY A 205 9.68 15.15 14.40
C GLY A 205 9.19 13.93 15.18
N ALA A 206 8.20 13.18 14.69
CA ALA A 206 7.83 11.88 15.26
C ALA A 206 8.79 10.78 14.77
N VAL A 207 9.12 10.79 13.48
CA VAL A 207 10.01 9.80 12.85
C VAL A 207 11.45 10.01 13.30
N GLU A 208 11.92 11.25 13.38
CA GLU A 208 13.28 11.60 13.80
C GLU A 208 13.66 11.02 15.17
N ARG A 209 12.67 10.86 16.07
CA ARG A 209 12.88 10.26 17.41
C ARG A 209 13.23 8.78 17.35
N LEU A 210 12.86 8.09 16.27
CA LEU A 210 13.10 6.66 16.07
C LEU A 210 14.35 6.37 15.25
N LEU A 211 14.76 7.30 14.38
CA LEU A 211 15.91 7.11 13.49
C LEU A 211 17.19 6.66 14.21
N PRO A 212 17.57 7.18 15.41
CA PRO A 212 18.75 6.72 16.13
C PRO A 212 18.74 5.25 16.56
N TYR A 213 17.57 4.60 16.55
CA TYR A 213 17.39 3.21 16.98
C TYR A 213 17.07 2.29 15.79
N ALA A 214 16.97 2.84 14.57
CA ALA A 214 16.56 2.10 13.40
C ALA A 214 17.69 1.20 12.88
N ARG A 215 17.39 -0.08 12.70
CA ARG A 215 18.24 -0.98 11.90
C ARG A 215 18.18 -0.61 10.42
N VAL A 216 16.97 -0.29 9.94
CA VAL A 216 16.73 0.18 8.56
C VAL A 216 15.68 1.28 8.60
N ALA A 217 15.92 2.42 7.95
CA ALA A 217 14.89 3.41 7.64
C ALA A 217 14.53 3.35 6.14
N THR A 218 13.25 3.48 5.79
CA THR A 218 12.77 3.28 4.40
C THR A 218 11.99 4.47 3.82
N PRO A 219 12.52 5.71 3.86
CA PRO A 219 11.81 6.85 3.27
C PRO A 219 11.65 6.71 1.75
N ASN A 220 10.55 7.22 1.21
CA ASN A 220 10.50 7.59 -0.21
C ASN A 220 11.19 8.95 -0.46
N CYS A 221 11.30 9.37 -1.72
CA CYS A 221 11.95 10.63 -2.08
C CYS A 221 11.32 11.87 -1.39
N ALA A 222 9.99 11.94 -1.33
CA ALA A 222 9.29 13.06 -0.69
C ALA A 222 9.51 13.08 0.84
N GLU A 223 9.54 11.92 1.48
CA GLU A 223 9.82 11.77 2.91
C GLU A 223 11.28 12.09 3.23
N ALA A 224 12.21 11.59 2.42
CA ALA A 224 13.62 11.91 2.53
C ALA A 224 13.84 13.42 2.40
N ALA A 225 13.15 14.07 1.46
CA ALA A 225 13.21 15.52 1.31
C ALA A 225 12.64 16.26 2.52
N ALA A 226 11.52 15.80 3.07
CA ALA A 226 10.90 16.39 4.25
C ALA A 226 11.77 16.27 5.50
N ILE A 227 12.47 15.14 5.68
CA ILE A 227 13.34 14.90 6.83
C ILE A 227 14.67 15.65 6.68
N THR A 228 15.29 15.61 5.51
CA THR A 228 16.61 16.25 5.28
C THR A 228 16.52 17.77 5.04
N GLY A 229 15.32 18.28 4.73
CA GLY A 229 15.11 19.67 4.34
C GLY A 229 15.70 20.02 2.96
N ARG A 230 15.97 19.01 2.12
CA ARG A 230 16.59 19.17 0.78
C ARG A 230 15.74 18.45 -0.29
N PRO A 231 15.61 19.00 -1.51
CA PRO A 231 14.92 18.30 -2.59
C PRO A 231 15.60 16.96 -2.94
N VAL A 232 14.81 15.97 -3.35
CA VAL A 232 15.26 14.64 -3.77
C VAL A 232 14.53 14.27 -5.06
N ASP A 233 14.98 14.88 -6.17
CA ASP A 233 14.29 14.84 -7.46
C ASP A 233 14.95 13.91 -8.49
N ASP A 234 16.13 13.37 -8.16
CA ASP A 234 16.90 12.48 -9.02
C ASP A 234 17.73 11.47 -8.21
N LEU A 235 18.40 10.57 -8.91
CA LEU A 235 19.23 9.52 -8.31
C LEU A 235 20.39 10.10 -7.49
N ALA A 236 20.98 11.22 -7.91
CA ALA A 236 22.08 11.84 -7.16
C ALA A 236 21.57 12.42 -5.84
N GLY A 237 20.40 13.08 -5.87
CA GLY A 237 19.69 13.54 -4.69
C GLY A 237 19.34 12.41 -3.73
N MET A 238 18.93 11.24 -4.24
CA MET A 238 18.66 10.07 -3.40
C MET A 238 19.92 9.58 -2.66
N VAL A 239 21.07 9.55 -3.33
CA VAL A 239 22.35 9.17 -2.71
C VAL A 239 22.72 10.15 -1.59
N VAL A 240 22.67 11.45 -1.87
CA VAL A 240 22.96 12.50 -0.88
C VAL A 240 22.00 12.41 0.31
N ALA A 241 20.71 12.16 0.06
CA ALA A 241 19.72 12.02 1.11
C ALA A 241 19.95 10.77 1.96
N ALA A 242 20.27 9.62 1.34
CA ALA A 242 20.56 8.38 2.05
C ALA A 242 21.77 8.52 2.98
N GLU A 243 22.85 9.15 2.50
CA GLU A 243 24.05 9.45 3.28
C GLU A 243 23.75 10.41 4.45
N ALA A 244 23.03 11.50 4.19
CA ALA A 244 22.67 12.48 5.21
C ALA A 244 21.77 11.88 6.30
N LEU A 245 20.81 11.04 5.92
CA LEU A 245 19.92 10.35 6.86
C LEU A 245 20.67 9.33 7.71
N ALA A 246 21.59 8.55 7.11
CA ALA A 246 22.38 7.57 7.84
C ALA A 246 23.28 8.25 8.90
N ALA A 247 23.83 9.43 8.59
CA ALA A 247 24.56 10.23 9.57
C ALA A 247 23.71 10.66 10.79
N GLY A 248 22.38 10.65 10.65
CA GLY A 248 21.41 10.95 11.71
C GLY A 248 21.10 9.79 12.66
N GLY A 249 21.65 8.60 12.43
CA GLY A 249 21.58 7.48 13.38
C GLY A 249 21.12 6.10 12.87
N PRO A 250 20.26 5.96 11.84
CA PRO A 250 19.90 4.65 11.31
C PRO A 250 21.15 3.89 10.83
N GLU A 251 21.22 2.59 11.11
CA GLU A 251 22.36 1.79 10.66
C GLU A 251 22.40 1.66 9.14
N HIS A 252 21.21 1.54 8.53
CA HIS A 252 21.02 1.56 7.09
C HIS A 252 19.82 2.44 6.71
N VAL A 253 19.89 3.06 5.55
CA VAL A 253 18.80 3.84 4.95
C VAL A 253 18.55 3.34 3.54
N VAL A 254 17.29 3.12 3.20
CA VAL A 254 16.85 2.83 1.83
C VAL A 254 15.93 3.94 1.36
N VAL A 255 16.43 4.81 0.48
CA VAL A 255 15.59 5.79 -0.20
C VAL A 255 14.94 5.11 -1.40
N THR A 256 13.62 5.02 -1.41
CA THR A 256 12.88 4.39 -2.52
C THR A 256 12.59 5.39 -3.64
N GLY A 257 12.89 4.99 -4.88
CA GLY A 257 12.82 5.87 -6.07
C GLY A 257 11.65 5.57 -7.00
N GLY A 258 10.68 4.78 -6.54
CA GLY A 258 9.49 4.42 -7.33
C GLY A 258 8.71 5.60 -7.90
N ASP A 259 8.84 6.79 -7.30
CA ASP A 259 8.13 8.00 -7.72
C ASP A 259 8.89 8.88 -8.73
N LEU A 260 10.18 8.64 -9.01
CA LEU A 260 11.02 9.48 -9.89
C LEU A 260 10.76 9.31 -11.40
N GLY A 261 9.71 8.57 -11.79
CA GLY A 261 9.43 8.27 -13.21
C GLY A 261 10.45 7.34 -13.87
N GLY A 262 10.49 7.32 -15.20
CA GLY A 262 11.40 6.49 -16.00
C GLY A 262 11.04 4.99 -16.09
N ASP A 263 11.81 4.25 -16.89
CA ASP A 263 11.55 2.83 -17.19
C ASP A 263 11.95 1.88 -16.04
N GLU A 264 12.86 2.33 -15.18
CA GLU A 264 13.32 1.59 -14.00
C GLU A 264 12.86 2.27 -12.70
N ALA A 265 12.57 1.46 -11.68
CA ALA A 265 12.44 1.90 -10.30
C ALA A 265 13.74 1.58 -9.55
N VAL A 266 14.57 2.60 -9.31
CA VAL A 266 15.86 2.47 -8.62
C VAL A 266 15.70 2.87 -7.16
N ASP A 267 16.14 2.02 -6.23
CA ASP A 267 16.24 2.37 -4.81
C ASP A 267 17.73 2.52 -4.42
N VAL A 268 18.01 3.40 -3.47
CA VAL A 268 19.37 3.65 -2.96
C VAL A 268 19.46 3.14 -1.53
N LEU A 269 20.27 2.10 -1.31
CA LEU A 269 20.62 1.61 0.01
C LEU A 269 21.97 2.17 0.42
N HIS A 270 22.06 2.80 1.59
CA HIS A 270 23.31 3.25 2.19
C HIS A 270 23.45 2.67 3.61
N GLY A 271 24.64 2.15 3.94
CA GLY A 271 24.99 1.67 5.28
C GLY A 271 26.41 1.14 5.34
N GLY A 272 27.06 1.24 6.51
CA GLY A 272 28.46 0.81 6.66
C GLY A 272 29.46 1.53 5.75
N GLY A 273 29.15 2.76 5.32
CA GLY A 273 29.95 3.53 4.37
C GLY A 273 29.84 3.08 2.91
N VAL A 274 28.93 2.16 2.61
CA VAL A 274 28.72 1.63 1.25
C VAL A 274 27.35 2.05 0.73
N THR A 275 27.32 2.56 -0.49
CA THR A 275 26.09 2.86 -1.24
C THR A 275 25.87 1.79 -2.31
N THR A 276 24.68 1.21 -2.33
CA THR A 276 24.24 0.18 -3.30
C THR A 276 22.98 0.65 -4.01
N LEU A 277 22.97 0.50 -5.34
CA LEU A 277 21.79 0.78 -6.16
C LEU A 277 21.02 -0.52 -6.41
N LEU A 278 19.74 -0.54 -6.04
CA LEU A 278 18.85 -1.66 -6.32
C LEU A 278 17.93 -1.29 -7.49
N ARG A 279 18.25 -1.81 -8.67
CA ARG A 279 17.46 -1.59 -9.89
C ARG A 279 16.37 -2.65 -10.05
N GLY A 280 15.25 -2.25 -10.63
CA GLY A 280 14.17 -3.16 -11.00
C GLY A 280 13.26 -2.52 -12.04
N PRO A 281 12.54 -3.32 -12.84
CA PRO A 281 11.63 -2.80 -13.84
C PRO A 281 10.45 -2.08 -13.18
N ARG A 282 9.97 -1.01 -13.81
CA ARG A 282 8.71 -0.38 -13.40
C ARG A 282 7.52 -1.25 -13.83
N VAL A 283 6.57 -1.44 -12.92
CA VAL A 283 5.32 -2.13 -13.21
C VAL A 283 4.27 -1.09 -13.59
N ASP A 284 3.78 -1.15 -14.82
CA ASP A 284 2.63 -0.36 -15.25
C ASP A 284 1.34 -0.93 -14.62
N THR A 285 0.89 -0.29 -13.53
CA THR A 285 -0.31 -0.65 -12.78
C THR A 285 -0.81 0.53 -11.96
N ARG A 286 -2.14 0.63 -11.79
CA ARG A 286 -2.75 1.56 -10.83
C ARG A 286 -2.70 1.05 -9.39
N HIS A 287 -2.37 -0.22 -9.19
CA HIS A 287 -2.44 -0.92 -7.91
C HIS A 287 -1.16 -0.72 -7.11
N THR A 288 -0.96 0.49 -6.61
CA THR A 288 0.25 0.93 -5.91
C THR A 288 0.01 1.28 -4.43
N HIS A 289 -1.23 1.15 -3.96
CA HIS A 289 -1.57 1.45 -2.57
C HIS A 289 -0.92 0.42 -1.64
N GLY A 290 -0.16 0.90 -0.67
CA GLY A 290 0.54 0.06 0.30
C GLY A 290 1.94 -0.41 -0.08
N THR A 291 2.51 0.00 -1.22
CA THR A 291 3.86 -0.42 -1.66
C THR A 291 4.94 -0.19 -0.61
N GLY A 292 4.99 1.00 0.00
CA GLY A 292 5.95 1.32 1.07
C GLY A 292 5.76 0.45 2.31
N CYS A 293 4.52 0.27 2.77
CA CYS A 293 4.21 -0.58 3.92
C CYS A 293 4.60 -2.04 3.66
N SER A 294 4.28 -2.57 2.48
CA SER A 294 4.62 -3.94 2.11
C SER A 294 6.13 -4.14 1.99
N PHE A 295 6.86 -3.14 1.46
CA PHE A 295 8.32 -3.17 1.36
C PHE A 295 8.99 -3.23 2.73
N SER A 296 8.65 -2.30 3.62
CA SER A 296 9.22 -2.25 4.99
C SER A 296 8.82 -3.46 5.83
N ALA A 297 7.59 -3.97 5.67
CA ALA A 297 7.14 -5.21 6.30
C ALA A 297 7.95 -6.43 5.80
N ALA A 298 8.22 -6.52 4.49
CA ALA A 298 9.02 -7.61 3.94
C ALA A 298 10.46 -7.57 4.47
N ILE A 299 11.07 -6.37 4.57
CA ILE A 299 12.40 -6.22 5.19
C ILE A 299 12.37 -6.76 6.63
N ALA A 300 11.38 -6.39 7.44
CA ALA A 300 11.28 -6.84 8.83
C ALA A 300 11.21 -8.38 8.93
N VAL A 301 10.46 -9.05 8.04
CA VAL A 301 10.44 -10.52 7.99
C VAL A 301 11.82 -11.10 7.67
N ARG A 302 12.48 -10.57 6.64
CA ARG A 302 13.81 -11.07 6.22
C ARG A 302 14.87 -10.87 7.32
N LEU A 303 14.84 -9.74 8.02
CA LEU A 303 15.72 -9.49 9.17
C LEU A 303 15.46 -10.47 10.32
N ALA A 304 14.19 -10.79 10.61
CA ALA A 304 13.85 -11.78 11.62
C ALA A 304 14.27 -13.22 11.26
N LEU A 305 14.42 -13.50 9.96
CA LEU A 305 14.99 -14.75 9.46
C LEU A 305 16.53 -14.78 9.54
N GLY A 306 17.16 -13.65 9.82
CA GLY A 306 18.62 -13.53 10.01
C GLY A 306 19.38 -13.04 8.77
N ASP A 307 18.67 -12.54 7.76
CA ASP A 307 19.32 -12.01 6.56
C ASP A 307 20.14 -10.74 6.87
N PRO A 308 21.29 -10.54 6.20
CA PRO A 308 21.97 -9.25 6.22
C PRO A 308 21.11 -8.20 5.51
N VAL A 309 21.24 -6.93 5.91
CA VAL A 309 20.37 -5.84 5.44
C VAL A 309 20.32 -5.73 3.91
N PRO A 310 21.43 -5.76 3.15
CA PRO A 310 21.36 -5.70 1.69
C PRO A 310 20.53 -6.84 1.06
N ALA A 311 20.65 -8.06 1.60
CA ALA A 311 19.85 -9.20 1.14
C ALA A 311 18.38 -9.06 1.51
N ALA A 312 18.07 -8.59 2.72
CA ALA A 312 16.71 -8.33 3.17
C ALA A 312 16.01 -7.28 2.28
N VAL A 313 16.71 -6.20 1.95
CA VAL A 313 16.22 -5.12 1.08
C VAL A 313 16.00 -5.61 -0.36
N GLY A 314 16.96 -6.37 -0.92
CA GLY A 314 16.81 -6.98 -2.24
C GLY A 314 15.61 -7.92 -2.33
N ALA A 315 15.44 -8.81 -1.35
CA ALA A 315 14.31 -9.73 -1.28
C ALA A 315 12.96 -8.99 -1.11
N ALA A 316 12.92 -7.91 -0.33
CA ALA A 316 11.74 -7.08 -0.19
C ALA A 316 11.35 -6.36 -1.49
N LYS A 317 12.35 -5.86 -2.24
CA LYS A 317 12.11 -5.24 -3.56
C LYS A 317 11.54 -6.25 -4.55
N GLU A 318 12.08 -7.46 -4.56
CA GLU A 318 11.57 -8.56 -5.39
C GLU A 318 10.14 -8.94 -5.01
N TYR A 319 9.84 -9.07 -3.71
CA TYR A 319 8.49 -9.33 -3.21
C TYR A 319 7.49 -8.29 -3.73
N VAL A 320 7.80 -7.00 -3.56
CA VAL A 320 6.91 -5.90 -4.01
C VAL A 320 6.75 -5.89 -5.53
N LEU A 321 7.83 -6.14 -6.29
CA LEU A 321 7.76 -6.21 -7.74
C LEU A 321 6.79 -7.30 -8.23
N ARG A 322 6.84 -8.48 -7.61
CA ARG A 322 5.94 -9.60 -7.95
C ARG A 322 4.51 -9.30 -7.50
N ALA A 323 4.32 -8.74 -6.30
CA ALA A 323 3.01 -8.36 -5.78
C ALA A 323 2.32 -7.27 -6.64
N LEU A 324 3.09 -6.30 -7.14
CA LEU A 324 2.64 -5.31 -8.11
C LEU A 324 2.20 -5.97 -9.43
N SER A 325 3.00 -6.94 -9.91
CA SER A 325 2.73 -7.64 -11.15
C SER A 325 1.49 -8.53 -11.06
N GLY A 326 1.30 -9.25 -9.95
CA GLY A 326 0.12 -10.09 -9.69
C GLY A 326 -1.19 -9.29 -9.60
N ALA A 327 -1.12 -8.05 -9.10
CA ALA A 327 -2.28 -7.18 -9.00
C ALA A 327 -2.69 -6.52 -10.34
N ARG A 328 -1.89 -6.59 -11.41
CA ARG A 328 -2.14 -5.84 -12.67
C ARG A 328 -3.55 -6.02 -13.24
N SER A 329 -4.08 -7.24 -13.16
CA SER A 329 -5.40 -7.59 -13.71
C SER A 329 -6.55 -7.37 -12.73
N TRP A 330 -6.31 -6.86 -11.53
CA TRP A 330 -7.34 -6.72 -10.51
C TRP A 330 -8.29 -5.55 -10.81
N GLU A 331 -9.57 -5.75 -10.51
CA GLU A 331 -10.61 -4.70 -10.57
C GLU A 331 -11.05 -4.26 -9.17
N LEU A 332 -10.11 -4.16 -8.23
CA LEU A 332 -10.40 -3.82 -6.83
C LEU A 332 -10.39 -2.30 -6.61
N GLY A 333 -11.54 -1.76 -6.20
CA GLY A 333 -11.70 -0.35 -5.84
C GLY A 333 -11.63 0.61 -7.03
N ALA A 334 -12.04 1.86 -6.78
CA ALA A 334 -12.23 2.89 -7.81
C ALA A 334 -11.08 3.92 -7.90
N GLY A 335 -10.04 3.78 -7.10
CA GLY A 335 -8.85 4.64 -7.13
C GLY A 335 -7.54 3.84 -7.29
N ARG A 336 -6.53 4.16 -6.48
CA ARG A 336 -5.28 3.38 -6.40
C ARG A 336 -5.54 2.12 -5.58
N GLY A 337 -5.53 0.96 -6.22
CA GLY A 337 -5.82 -0.31 -5.56
C GLY A 337 -4.58 -0.92 -4.86
N PRO A 338 -4.79 -2.00 -4.07
CA PRO A 338 -3.74 -2.64 -3.30
C PRO A 338 -2.91 -3.63 -4.12
N LEU A 339 -1.76 -4.01 -3.58
CA LEU A 339 -0.90 -5.07 -4.11
C LEU A 339 -1.48 -6.48 -3.91
N ASP A 340 -1.03 -7.42 -4.74
CA ASP A 340 -1.25 -8.84 -4.52
C ASP A 340 -0.25 -9.40 -3.51
N HIS A 341 -0.63 -9.33 -2.23
CA HIS A 341 0.25 -9.72 -1.12
C HIS A 341 0.61 -11.22 -1.14
N PHE A 342 -0.17 -12.07 -1.81
CA PHE A 342 0.04 -13.53 -1.88
C PHE A 342 0.51 -14.02 -3.25
N GLY A 343 0.39 -13.20 -4.30
CA GLY A 343 0.84 -13.53 -5.66
C GLY A 343 2.34 -13.54 -5.88
N TRP A 344 3.16 -13.25 -4.86
CA TRP A 344 4.63 -13.26 -4.99
C TRP A 344 5.23 -14.66 -5.20
N SER A 345 4.49 -15.70 -4.78
CA SER A 345 4.89 -17.11 -4.86
C SER A 345 4.28 -17.86 -6.05
N ALA A 346 3.46 -17.18 -6.86
CA ALA A 346 2.77 -17.76 -8.01
C ALA A 346 3.66 -17.78 -9.27
#